data_AF-M3FTX2-F1
#
_entry.id   AF-M3FTX2-F1
#
_cell.length_a   1.000
_cell.length_b   1.000
_cell.length_c   1.000
_cell.angle_alpha   90.00
_cell.angle_beta   90.00
_cell.angle_gamma   90.00
#
_symmetry.space_group_name_H-M   'P 1'
#
loop_
_entity.id
_entity.type
_entity.pdbx_description
1 polymer ?
#
loop_
_entity_poly.entity_id
_entity_poly.type
_entity_poly.pdbx_seq_one_letter_code
_entity_poly.pdbx_strand_id
1 'polypeptide(L)'
;MLIEKFNAGELGIPEIQRDYVWNKSQVKDLVESLYKEYPTGLIYLWKTKTLPKLKENSIKSPDLLILDGQQRLTSLQKLLKGEIPVYFNVEDESFAIYSSKLKNVPSWVAVKSVLENPITIWNDIIEKLKIDKTSRLQEDYMNRIQNLSQIKDYSFPVLTLHTDDFEEVTESFIRLNSKGTRLKFAELAMARLAFNWPGALNDEFKIALTEYEKISFDFSPSFLMRCFVVIGTDQSSFKTLDTLWNERKTIYLQFGKKQKNQSVQR
;
A
#
# COMPACT_ATOMS: atom_id res chain seq x y z
N MET A 1 1.98 8.13 -15.89
CA MET A 1 0.81 7.73 -15.06
C MET A 1 1.26 7.36 -13.65
N LEU A 2 0.37 7.38 -12.65
CA LEU A 2 0.73 7.15 -11.24
C LEU A 2 1.39 5.78 -10.99
N ILE A 3 0.92 4.74 -11.68
CA ILE A 3 1.50 3.40 -11.60
C ILE A 3 2.92 3.33 -12.18
N GLU A 4 3.22 4.11 -13.22
CA GLU A 4 4.57 4.21 -13.80
C GLU A 4 5.53 4.89 -12.81
N LYS A 5 5.09 5.99 -12.19
CA LYS A 5 5.88 6.65 -11.12
C LYS A 5 6.16 5.72 -9.96
N PHE A 6 5.14 4.94 -9.55
CA PHE A 6 5.30 3.92 -8.52
C PHE A 6 6.31 2.83 -8.93
N ASN A 7 6.22 2.33 -10.16
CA ASN A 7 7.13 1.31 -10.70
C ASN A 7 8.56 1.82 -10.88
N ALA A 8 8.73 3.10 -11.24
CA ALA A 8 10.02 3.76 -11.32
C ALA A 8 10.63 4.05 -9.95
N GLY A 9 9.88 3.89 -8.86
CA GLY A 9 10.33 4.19 -7.48
C GLY A 9 10.30 5.68 -7.13
N GLU A 10 9.69 6.52 -7.97
CA GLU A 10 9.58 7.98 -7.77
C GLU A 10 8.69 8.36 -6.60
N LEU A 11 7.85 7.42 -6.15
CA LEU A 11 6.99 7.58 -4.98
C LEU A 11 7.63 6.90 -3.77
N GLY A 12 7.93 7.67 -2.73
CA GLY A 12 8.48 7.13 -1.49
C GLY A 12 7.44 6.42 -0.66
N ILE A 13 7.85 5.36 0.02
CA ILE A 13 7.01 4.64 0.98
C ILE A 13 7.56 4.91 2.38
N PRO A 14 6.90 5.76 3.20
CA PRO A 14 7.35 6.03 4.55
C PRO A 14 7.26 4.77 5.43
N GLU A 15 8.10 4.67 6.45
CA GLU A 15 8.16 3.49 7.33
C GLU A 15 6.87 3.21 8.11
N ILE A 16 6.03 4.24 8.32
CA ILE A 16 4.69 4.13 8.92
C ILE A 16 3.75 3.20 8.16
N GLN A 17 3.98 3.04 6.86
CA GLN A 17 3.17 2.15 6.04
C GLN A 17 3.44 0.71 6.42
N ARG A 18 2.38 -0.09 6.47
CA ARG A 18 2.53 -1.54 6.65
C ARG A 18 3.05 -2.24 5.41
N ASP A 19 3.51 -3.47 5.58
CA ASP A 19 3.89 -4.33 4.47
C ASP A 19 2.69 -4.76 3.63
N TYR A 20 2.94 -5.39 2.49
CA TYR A 20 1.88 -5.83 1.60
C TYR A 20 1.09 -6.99 2.22
N VAL A 21 -0.24 -6.85 2.32
CA VAL A 21 -1.12 -7.84 3.00
C VAL A 21 -2.33 -8.25 2.17
N TRP A 22 -2.51 -7.70 0.97
CA TRP A 22 -3.65 -8.06 0.12
C TRP A 22 -3.51 -9.47 -0.47
N ASN A 23 -4.58 -10.24 -0.42
CA ASN A 23 -4.64 -11.57 -1.03
C ASN A 23 -5.04 -11.51 -2.51
N LYS A 24 -4.92 -12.65 -3.23
CA LYS A 24 -5.24 -12.74 -4.66
C LYS A 24 -6.68 -12.32 -4.98
N SER A 25 -7.65 -12.66 -4.13
CA SER A 25 -9.06 -12.27 -4.34
C SER A 25 -9.25 -10.77 -4.33
N GLN A 26 -8.61 -10.07 -3.38
CA GLN A 26 -8.69 -8.60 -3.31
C GLN A 26 -8.08 -7.94 -4.55
N VAL A 27 -7.02 -8.53 -5.11
CA VAL A 27 -6.45 -8.06 -6.38
C VAL A 27 -7.42 -8.27 -7.54
N LYS A 28 -8.06 -9.44 -7.63
CA LYS A 28 -9.12 -9.69 -8.62
C LYS A 28 -10.25 -8.67 -8.51
N ASP A 29 -10.74 -8.42 -7.30
CA ASP A 29 -11.84 -7.46 -7.05
C ASP A 29 -11.45 -6.02 -7.41
N LEU A 30 -10.19 -5.64 -7.20
CA LEU A 30 -9.66 -4.36 -7.67
C LEU A 30 -9.67 -4.27 -9.20
N VAL A 31 -9.17 -5.29 -9.90
CA VAL A 31 -9.16 -5.31 -11.38
C VAL A 31 -10.58 -5.26 -11.92
N GLU A 32 -11.49 -6.02 -11.33
CA GLU A 32 -12.91 -5.99 -11.68
C GLU A 32 -13.53 -4.61 -11.47
N SER A 33 -13.20 -3.93 -10.37
CA SER A 33 -13.66 -2.56 -10.11
C SER A 33 -13.10 -1.56 -11.13
N LEU A 34 -11.83 -1.71 -11.53
CA LEU A 34 -11.22 -0.87 -12.56
C LEU A 34 -11.88 -1.08 -13.92
N TYR A 35 -12.17 -2.32 -14.28
CA TYR A 35 -12.88 -2.67 -15.51
C TYR A 35 -14.29 -2.07 -15.57
N LYS A 36 -15.03 -2.16 -14.46
CA LYS A 36 -16.41 -1.66 -14.34
C LYS A 36 -16.49 -0.16 -14.03
N GLU A 37 -15.36 0.53 -13.99
CA GLU A 37 -15.24 1.95 -13.61
C GLU A 37 -15.86 2.26 -12.23
N TYR A 38 -15.85 1.29 -11.32
CA TYR A 38 -16.32 1.49 -9.96
C TYR A 38 -15.31 2.29 -9.14
N PRO A 39 -15.77 3.08 -8.14
CA PRO A 39 -14.87 3.82 -7.27
C PRO A 39 -13.85 2.92 -6.56
N THR A 40 -12.56 3.07 -6.89
CA THR A 40 -11.46 2.32 -6.28
C THR A 40 -10.75 3.05 -5.15
N GLY A 41 -11.32 4.20 -4.73
CA GLY A 41 -10.76 5.12 -3.74
C GLY A 41 -9.68 6.04 -4.32
N LEU A 42 -9.38 7.14 -3.62
CA LEU A 42 -8.30 8.06 -3.98
C LEU A 42 -6.93 7.51 -3.56
N ILE A 43 -5.85 7.99 -4.16
CA ILE A 43 -4.48 7.80 -3.67
C ILE A 43 -4.10 9.06 -2.89
N TYR A 44 -3.70 8.87 -1.64
CA TYR A 44 -3.34 9.98 -0.77
C TYR A 44 -1.81 10.10 -0.74
N LEU A 45 -1.31 11.26 -1.16
CA LEU A 45 0.10 11.56 -1.24
C LEU A 45 0.48 12.66 -0.25
N TRP A 46 1.76 12.71 0.08
CA TRP A 46 2.34 13.72 0.95
C TRP A 46 3.60 14.31 0.32
N LYS A 47 3.62 15.65 0.26
CA LYS A 47 4.75 16.44 -0.17
C LYS A 47 5.32 17.20 1.04
N THR A 48 6.59 16.96 1.33
CA THR A 48 7.34 17.54 2.45
C THR A 48 8.73 17.95 1.96
N LYS A 49 9.31 18.97 2.60
CA LYS A 49 10.72 19.37 2.44
C LYS A 49 11.65 18.47 3.25
N THR A 50 11.15 17.90 4.35
CA THR A 50 11.93 17.00 5.22
C THR A 50 11.41 15.57 5.09
N LEU A 51 12.21 14.69 4.51
CA LEU A 51 11.82 13.30 4.29
C LEU A 51 11.84 12.50 5.59
N PRO A 52 10.78 11.71 5.89
CA PRO A 52 10.83 10.69 6.93
C PRO A 52 11.80 9.57 6.54
N LYS A 53 12.07 8.67 7.49
CA LYS A 53 12.69 7.38 7.17
C LYS A 53 11.77 6.61 6.19
N LEU A 54 12.35 6.17 5.07
CA LEU A 54 11.66 5.42 4.02
C LEU A 54 11.98 3.93 4.13
N LYS A 55 11.10 3.09 3.58
CA LYS A 55 11.41 1.68 3.35
C LYS A 55 12.51 1.52 2.29
N GLU A 56 13.34 0.49 2.44
CA GLU A 56 14.55 0.21 1.65
C GLU A 56 14.35 0.23 0.12
N ASN A 57 13.14 -0.07 -0.37
CA ASN A 57 12.82 -0.12 -1.80
C ASN A 57 12.46 1.25 -2.43
N SER A 58 12.64 2.36 -1.72
CA SER A 58 12.35 3.71 -2.23
C SER A 58 13.60 4.36 -2.86
N ILE A 59 13.43 5.19 -3.88
CA ILE A 59 14.49 6.11 -4.33
C ILE A 59 14.95 6.96 -3.14
N LYS A 60 16.25 7.30 -3.07
CA LYS A 60 16.86 8.01 -1.94
C LYS A 60 16.25 9.40 -1.65
N SER A 61 15.58 10.03 -2.63
CA SER A 61 14.97 11.36 -2.49
C SER A 61 13.70 11.51 -3.36
N PRO A 62 12.56 10.95 -2.96
CA PRO A 62 11.32 11.08 -3.70
C PRO A 62 10.61 12.41 -3.38
N ASP A 63 10.01 13.04 -4.38
CA ASP A 63 9.25 14.30 -4.21
C ASP A 63 7.86 14.10 -3.57
N LEU A 64 7.33 12.88 -3.64
CA LEU A 64 6.00 12.52 -3.17
C LEU A 64 6.06 11.20 -2.40
N LEU A 65 5.36 11.16 -1.28
CA LEU A 65 5.27 10.02 -0.38
C LEU A 65 3.87 9.44 -0.37
N ILE A 66 3.72 8.12 -0.32
CA ILE A 66 2.42 7.46 -0.30
C ILE A 66 1.90 7.38 1.14
N LEU A 67 0.78 8.05 1.42
CA LEU A 67 0.03 7.95 2.67
C LEU A 67 -1.13 6.95 2.59
N ASP A 68 -1.77 6.79 1.44
CA ASP A 68 -2.75 5.72 1.23
C ASP A 68 -2.76 5.23 -0.21
N GLY A 69 -3.21 3.99 -0.40
CA GLY A 69 -3.30 3.36 -1.71
C GLY A 69 -2.08 2.53 -2.12
N GLN A 70 -1.08 2.40 -1.25
CA GLN A 70 0.08 1.53 -1.46
C GLN A 70 -0.33 0.12 -1.86
N GLN A 71 -1.31 -0.48 -1.18
CA GLN A 71 -1.74 -1.86 -1.44
C GLN A 71 -2.35 -2.00 -2.84
N ARG A 72 -3.08 -0.98 -3.32
CA ARG A 72 -3.67 -0.94 -4.66
C ARG A 72 -2.59 -0.82 -5.73
N LEU A 73 -1.66 0.13 -5.57
CA LEU A 73 -0.53 0.30 -6.50
C LEU A 73 0.38 -0.94 -6.55
N THR A 74 0.67 -1.54 -5.39
CA THR A 74 1.45 -2.78 -5.31
C THR A 74 0.70 -3.95 -5.98
N SER A 75 -0.61 -4.05 -5.81
CA SER A 75 -1.42 -5.10 -6.44
C SER A 75 -1.41 -4.98 -7.97
N LEU A 76 -1.52 -3.77 -8.50
CA LEU A 76 -1.38 -3.52 -9.94
C LEU A 76 0.03 -3.85 -10.45
N GLN A 77 1.07 -3.49 -9.71
CA GLN A 77 2.43 -3.88 -10.07
C GLN A 77 2.58 -5.42 -10.12
N LYS A 78 2.06 -6.14 -9.12
CA LYS A 78 2.10 -7.60 -9.07
C LYS A 78 1.30 -8.26 -10.20
N LEU A 79 0.16 -7.67 -10.59
CA LEU A 79 -0.62 -8.08 -11.76
C LEU A 79 0.22 -7.93 -13.05
N LEU A 80 0.82 -6.77 -13.27
CA LEU A 80 1.63 -6.47 -14.46
C LEU A 80 2.88 -7.35 -14.54
N LYS A 81 3.50 -7.68 -13.41
CA LYS A 81 4.62 -8.64 -13.36
C LYS A 81 4.17 -10.08 -13.64
N GLY A 82 2.88 -10.40 -13.44
CA GLY A 82 2.33 -11.74 -13.59
C GLY A 82 2.45 -12.60 -12.32
N GLU A 83 2.81 -11.99 -11.19
CA GLU A 83 2.88 -12.67 -9.89
C GLU A 83 1.49 -13.07 -9.38
N ILE A 84 0.46 -12.29 -9.76
CA ILE A 84 -0.95 -12.57 -9.45
C ILE A 84 -1.69 -12.79 -10.77
N PRO A 85 -2.00 -14.05 -11.12
CA PRO A 85 -2.57 -14.40 -12.42
C PRO A 85 -4.10 -14.22 -12.40
N VAL A 86 -4.56 -12.99 -12.64
CA VAL A 86 -5.98 -12.66 -12.83
C VAL A 86 -6.38 -12.95 -14.28
N TYR A 87 -7.52 -13.61 -14.46
CA TYR A 87 -8.10 -13.96 -15.75
C TYR A 87 -9.47 -13.29 -15.90
N PHE A 88 -9.80 -12.96 -17.14
CA PHE A 88 -11.05 -12.35 -17.57
C PHE A 88 -11.74 -13.27 -18.57
N ASN A 89 -13.04 -13.46 -18.40
CA ASN A 89 -13.87 -14.18 -19.36
C ASN A 89 -14.54 -13.19 -20.32
N VAL A 90 -14.23 -13.31 -21.61
CA VAL A 90 -14.75 -12.40 -22.64
C VAL A 90 -16.24 -12.58 -22.92
N GLU A 91 -16.84 -13.72 -22.55
CA GLU A 91 -18.25 -14.04 -22.84
C GLU A 91 -19.21 -13.44 -21.80
N ASP A 92 -18.83 -13.46 -20.52
CA ASP A 92 -19.68 -13.04 -19.39
C ASP A 92 -19.08 -11.92 -18.52
N GLU A 93 -17.90 -11.42 -18.88
CA GLU A 93 -17.17 -10.34 -18.18
C GLU A 93 -16.80 -10.68 -16.73
N SER A 94 -16.74 -11.97 -16.40
CA SER A 94 -16.34 -12.43 -15.07
C SER A 94 -14.82 -12.47 -14.89
N PHE A 95 -14.40 -12.31 -13.63
CA PHE A 95 -12.99 -12.37 -13.25
C PHE A 95 -12.74 -13.58 -12.35
N ALA A 96 -11.57 -14.19 -12.51
CA ALA A 96 -11.12 -15.31 -11.68
C ALA A 96 -9.62 -15.26 -11.44
N ILE A 97 -9.18 -15.88 -10.35
CA ILE A 97 -7.78 -16.26 -10.19
C ILE A 97 -7.54 -17.53 -10.98
N TYR A 98 -6.39 -17.59 -11.68
CA TYR A 98 -6.02 -18.75 -12.46
C TYR A 98 -6.22 -20.07 -11.72
N SER A 99 -6.77 -21.04 -12.45
CA SER A 99 -6.73 -22.46 -12.09
C SER A 99 -6.46 -23.28 -13.35
N SER A 100 -5.95 -24.50 -13.18
CA SER A 100 -5.67 -25.41 -14.30
C SER A 100 -6.91 -25.66 -15.18
N LYS A 101 -8.11 -25.55 -14.62
CA LYS A 101 -9.39 -25.67 -15.33
C LYS A 101 -9.60 -24.59 -16.39
N LEU A 102 -9.02 -23.40 -16.22
CA LEU A 102 -9.18 -22.28 -17.14
C LEU A 102 -8.24 -22.34 -18.35
N LYS A 103 -7.14 -23.11 -18.26
CA LYS A 103 -6.07 -23.12 -19.27
C LYS A 103 -6.55 -23.47 -20.69
N ASN A 104 -7.56 -24.34 -20.77
CA ASN A 104 -8.05 -24.87 -22.05
C ASN A 104 -9.39 -24.25 -22.47
N VAL A 105 -9.88 -23.23 -21.76
CA VAL A 105 -11.16 -22.58 -22.07
C VAL A 105 -10.84 -21.29 -22.85
N PRO A 106 -11.11 -21.21 -24.16
CA PRO A 106 -10.64 -20.09 -24.98
C PRO A 106 -11.23 -18.73 -24.61
N SER A 107 -12.40 -18.70 -23.95
CA SER A 107 -13.01 -17.45 -23.48
C SER A 107 -12.30 -16.82 -22.30
N TRP A 108 -11.44 -17.57 -21.59
CA TRP A 108 -10.65 -17.07 -20.46
C TRP A 108 -9.27 -16.60 -20.92
N VAL A 109 -9.00 -15.32 -20.72
CA VAL A 109 -7.73 -14.69 -21.08
C VAL A 109 -7.05 -14.09 -19.85
N ALA A 110 -5.72 -14.18 -19.80
CA ALA A 110 -4.95 -13.54 -18.74
C ALA A 110 -5.03 -12.01 -18.90
N VAL A 111 -5.42 -11.31 -17.82
CA VAL A 111 -5.54 -9.85 -17.84
C VAL A 111 -4.23 -9.20 -18.23
N LYS A 112 -3.10 -9.66 -17.67
CA LYS A 112 -1.74 -9.20 -18.04
C LYS A 112 -1.52 -9.23 -19.55
N SER A 113 -1.84 -10.35 -20.20
CA SER A 113 -1.61 -10.51 -21.64
C SER A 113 -2.46 -9.56 -22.47
N VAL A 114 -3.68 -9.25 -22.03
CA VAL A 114 -4.54 -8.24 -22.68
C VAL A 114 -3.97 -6.82 -22.49
N LEU A 115 -3.44 -6.50 -21.30
CA LEU A 115 -2.82 -5.19 -21.04
C LEU A 115 -1.57 -4.95 -21.90
N GLU A 116 -0.80 -6.02 -22.16
CA GLU A 116 0.42 -5.97 -22.96
C GLU A 116 0.12 -5.95 -24.47
N ASN A 117 -0.72 -6.86 -24.96
CA ASN A 117 -0.93 -7.08 -26.41
C ASN A 117 -2.42 -7.35 -26.73
N PRO A 118 -3.31 -6.36 -26.59
CA PRO A 118 -4.76 -6.59 -26.71
C PRO A 118 -5.16 -7.10 -28.10
N ILE A 119 -4.50 -6.61 -29.16
CA ILE A 119 -4.78 -7.01 -30.56
C ILE A 119 -4.44 -8.49 -30.78
N THR A 120 -3.31 -8.95 -30.25
CA THR A 120 -2.90 -10.36 -30.36
C THR A 120 -3.88 -11.27 -29.63
N ILE A 121 -4.26 -10.91 -28.40
CA ILE A 121 -5.21 -11.71 -27.62
C ILE A 121 -6.59 -11.74 -28.29
N TRP A 122 -7.01 -10.61 -28.86
CA TRP A 122 -8.24 -10.56 -29.63
C TRP A 122 -8.24 -11.51 -30.84
N ASN A 123 -7.16 -11.51 -31.64
CA ASN A 123 -7.04 -12.42 -32.79
C ASN A 123 -7.07 -13.89 -32.35
N ASP A 124 -6.38 -14.23 -31.26
CA ASP A 124 -6.39 -15.55 -30.64
C ASP A 124 -7.81 -16.00 -30.22
N ILE A 125 -8.60 -15.08 -29.65
CA ILE A 125 -9.98 -15.36 -29.23
C ILE A 125 -10.85 -15.67 -30.46
N ILE A 126 -10.80 -14.83 -31.50
CA ILE A 126 -11.61 -15.04 -32.72
C ILE A 126 -11.30 -16.41 -33.32
N GLU A 127 -10.02 -16.75 -33.45
CA GLU A 127 -9.60 -18.00 -34.08
C GLU A 127 -10.07 -19.22 -33.27
N LYS A 128 -9.85 -19.21 -31.94
CA LYS A 128 -10.16 -20.36 -31.09
C LYS A 128 -11.66 -20.54 -30.86
N LEU A 129 -12.42 -19.46 -30.74
CA LEU A 129 -13.88 -19.51 -30.58
C LEU A 129 -14.62 -19.61 -31.92
N LYS A 130 -13.93 -19.53 -33.06
CA LYS A 130 -14.50 -19.58 -34.41
C LYS A 130 -15.64 -18.57 -34.61
N ILE A 131 -15.44 -17.35 -34.10
CA ILE A 131 -16.45 -16.29 -34.16
C ILE A 131 -16.59 -15.78 -35.59
N ASP A 132 -17.83 -15.64 -36.05
CA ASP A 132 -18.14 -15.03 -37.34
C ASP A 132 -17.79 -13.53 -37.32
N LYS A 133 -17.02 -13.11 -38.33
CA LYS A 133 -16.53 -11.73 -38.54
C LYS A 133 -17.64 -10.71 -38.84
N THR A 134 -18.88 -11.14 -38.96
CA THR A 134 -20.04 -10.27 -39.19
C THR A 134 -21.02 -10.24 -38.02
N SER A 135 -20.71 -10.99 -36.95
CA SER A 135 -21.61 -11.13 -35.81
C SER A 135 -21.48 -9.95 -34.83
N ARG A 136 -22.61 -9.55 -34.22
CA ARG A 136 -22.63 -8.60 -33.11
C ARG A 136 -21.77 -9.04 -31.92
N LEU A 137 -21.66 -10.36 -31.70
CA LEU A 137 -20.79 -10.95 -30.67
C LEU A 137 -19.33 -10.56 -30.85
N GLN A 138 -18.87 -10.42 -32.09
CA GLN A 138 -17.51 -9.97 -32.37
C GLN A 138 -17.28 -8.55 -31.86
N GLU A 139 -18.21 -7.63 -32.16
CA GLU A 139 -18.12 -6.24 -31.71
C GLU A 139 -18.13 -6.15 -30.19
N ASP A 140 -19.03 -6.90 -29.53
CA ASP A 140 -19.13 -6.94 -28.08
C ASP A 140 -17.81 -7.42 -27.44
N TYR A 141 -17.21 -8.50 -27.95
CA TYR A 141 -15.98 -9.04 -27.38
C TYR A 141 -14.77 -8.15 -27.66
N MET A 142 -14.70 -7.53 -28.84
CA MET A 142 -13.69 -6.51 -29.14
C MET A 142 -13.78 -5.35 -28.14
N ASN A 143 -14.98 -4.82 -27.92
CA ASN A 143 -15.21 -3.73 -26.97
C ASN A 143 -14.80 -4.14 -25.54
N ARG A 144 -15.11 -5.37 -25.12
CA ARG A 144 -14.69 -5.89 -23.81
C ARG A 144 -13.17 -5.97 -23.66
N ILE A 145 -12.46 -6.47 -24.67
CA ILE A 145 -11.00 -6.53 -24.68
C ILE A 145 -10.39 -5.12 -24.70
N GLN A 146 -10.97 -4.21 -25.49
CA GLN A 146 -10.56 -2.81 -25.52
C GLN A 146 -10.74 -2.16 -24.14
N ASN A 147 -11.91 -2.27 -23.50
CA ASN A 147 -12.17 -1.75 -22.16
C ASN A 147 -11.20 -2.32 -21.13
N LEU A 148 -10.92 -3.64 -21.18
CA LEU A 148 -9.96 -4.27 -20.29
C LEU A 148 -8.54 -3.72 -20.50
N SER A 149 -8.16 -3.44 -21.74
CA SER A 149 -6.84 -2.87 -22.06
C SER A 149 -6.64 -1.46 -21.50
N GLN A 150 -7.72 -0.68 -21.30
CA GLN A 150 -7.69 0.69 -20.77
C GLN A 150 -7.42 0.74 -19.26
N ILE A 151 -7.44 -0.38 -18.52
CA ILE A 151 -7.14 -0.40 -17.09
C ILE A 151 -5.75 0.18 -16.79
N LYS A 152 -4.78 0.00 -17.69
CA LYS A 152 -3.43 0.57 -17.53
C LYS A 152 -3.44 2.12 -17.56
N ASP A 153 -4.44 2.69 -18.21
CA ASP A 153 -4.65 4.12 -18.40
C ASP A 153 -5.54 4.73 -17.31
N TYR A 154 -6.04 3.91 -16.38
CA TYR A 154 -6.89 4.35 -15.29
C TYR A 154 -6.18 5.39 -14.42
N SER A 155 -6.81 6.57 -14.33
CA SER A 155 -6.33 7.67 -13.52
C SER A 155 -6.97 7.63 -12.14
N PHE A 156 -6.20 7.19 -11.15
CA PHE A 156 -6.63 7.30 -9.76
C PHE A 156 -6.86 8.76 -9.38
N PRO A 157 -7.96 9.09 -8.68
CA PRO A 157 -8.08 10.38 -8.01
C PRO A 157 -6.92 10.54 -7.03
N VAL A 158 -6.18 11.64 -7.11
CA VAL A 158 -5.03 11.91 -6.23
C VAL A 158 -5.35 13.10 -5.34
N LEU A 159 -5.14 12.94 -4.04
CA LEU A 159 -5.13 14.04 -3.08
C LEU A 159 -3.71 14.18 -2.53
N THR A 160 -3.15 15.39 -2.54
CA THR A 160 -1.81 15.65 -2.02
C THR A 160 -1.87 16.56 -0.80
N LEU A 161 -1.32 16.11 0.32
CA LEU A 161 -1.09 16.91 1.50
C LEU A 161 0.27 17.63 1.39
N HIS A 162 0.26 18.94 1.62
CA HIS A 162 1.45 19.78 1.57
C HIS A 162 1.74 20.32 2.97
N THR A 163 2.58 19.63 3.72
CA THR A 163 2.93 20.05 5.08
C THR A 163 4.26 19.41 5.49
N ASP A 164 5.02 20.14 6.28
CA ASP A 164 6.19 19.61 6.99
C ASP A 164 5.81 19.15 8.41
N ASP A 165 4.54 19.30 8.81
CA ASP A 165 4.01 18.83 10.09
C ASP A 165 3.68 17.33 10.03
N PHE A 166 4.60 16.54 10.56
CA PHE A 166 4.47 15.09 10.66
C PHE A 166 3.36 14.64 11.61
N GLU A 167 2.98 15.43 12.62
CA GLU A 167 1.90 15.11 13.55
C GLU A 167 0.55 15.21 12.82
N GLU A 168 0.36 16.27 12.04
CA GLU A 168 -0.78 16.44 11.12
C GLU A 168 -0.88 15.27 10.12
N VAL A 169 0.25 14.92 9.48
CA VAL A 169 0.33 13.81 8.52
C VAL A 169 -0.09 12.49 9.18
N THR A 170 0.45 12.22 10.38
CA THR A 170 0.16 11.00 11.13
C THR A 170 -1.31 10.96 11.51
N GLU A 171 -1.86 12.05 12.04
CA GLU A 171 -3.28 12.10 12.40
C GLU A 171 -4.18 11.92 11.18
N SER A 172 -3.87 12.56 10.05
CA SER A 172 -4.60 12.41 8.80
C SER A 172 -4.57 10.96 8.30
N PHE A 173 -3.38 10.34 8.29
CA PHE A 173 -3.20 8.93 7.94
C PHE A 173 -4.06 7.99 8.81
N ILE A 174 -4.05 8.22 10.12
CA ILE A 174 -4.84 7.47 11.10
C ILE A 174 -6.34 7.65 10.84
N ARG A 175 -6.80 8.88 10.63
CA ARG A 175 -8.22 9.19 10.38
C ARG A 175 -8.72 8.57 9.08
N LEU A 176 -7.89 8.57 8.03
CA LEU A 176 -8.22 7.97 6.75
C LEU A 176 -8.39 6.45 6.85
N ASN A 177 -7.51 5.78 7.60
CA ASN A 177 -7.48 4.32 7.70
C ASN A 177 -8.35 3.75 8.85
N SER A 178 -8.83 4.58 9.77
CA SER A 178 -9.62 4.13 10.93
C SER A 178 -11.12 3.93 10.64
N LYS A 179 -11.66 4.48 9.54
CA LYS A 179 -13.06 4.29 9.13
C LYS A 179 -13.31 3.04 8.26
N GLY A 180 -12.27 2.46 7.67
CA GLY A 180 -12.34 1.25 6.84
C GLY A 180 -11.98 -0.03 7.60
N THR A 181 -11.22 -0.94 6.97
CA THR A 181 -10.61 -2.09 7.64
C THR A 181 -9.66 -1.58 8.72
N ARG A 182 -10.16 -1.47 9.96
CA ARG A 182 -9.49 -0.79 11.08
C ARG A 182 -8.01 -1.17 11.13
N LEU A 183 -7.14 -0.16 11.04
CA LEU A 183 -5.80 -0.32 11.57
C LEU A 183 -5.94 -0.79 13.02
N LYS A 184 -5.28 -1.90 13.36
CA LYS A 184 -5.24 -2.36 14.75
C LYS A 184 -4.58 -1.26 15.57
N PHE A 185 -5.00 -1.06 16.82
CA PHE A 185 -4.40 -0.05 17.71
C PHE A 185 -2.85 -0.11 17.76
N ALA A 186 -2.27 -1.30 17.54
CA ALA A 186 -0.83 -1.49 17.40
C ALA A 186 -0.21 -0.75 16.20
N GLU A 187 -0.90 -0.70 15.04
CA GLU A 187 -0.42 0.02 13.85
C GLU A 187 -0.44 1.54 14.07
N LEU A 188 -1.45 2.06 14.77
CA LEU A 188 -1.49 3.46 15.21
C LEU A 188 -0.37 3.80 16.19
N ALA A 189 -0.07 2.86 17.10
CA ALA A 189 1.01 3.02 18.06
C ALA A 189 2.40 2.98 17.37
N MET A 190 2.58 2.08 16.40
CA MET A 190 3.80 2.00 15.59
C MET A 190 3.99 3.26 14.72
N ALA A 191 2.91 3.81 14.17
CA ALA A 191 2.94 5.08 13.46
C ALA A 191 3.47 6.23 14.34
N ARG A 192 2.94 6.35 15.56
CA ARG A 192 3.41 7.33 16.54
C ARG A 192 4.85 7.04 17.00
N LEU A 193 5.23 5.77 17.11
CA LEU A 193 6.60 5.37 17.45
C LEU A 193 7.59 5.80 16.37
N ALA A 194 7.32 5.50 15.10
CA ALA A 194 8.14 5.93 13.96
C ALA A 194 8.31 7.45 13.92
N PHE A 195 7.26 8.20 14.27
CA PHE A 195 7.33 9.65 14.36
C PHE A 195 8.24 10.13 15.51
N ASN A 196 8.04 9.62 16.73
CA ASN A 196 8.80 10.09 17.91
C ASN A 196 10.22 9.51 17.99
N TRP A 197 10.48 8.38 17.30
CA TRP A 197 11.76 7.71 17.21
C TRP A 197 11.96 7.19 15.77
N PRO A 198 12.42 8.06 14.85
CA PRO A 198 12.70 7.67 13.47
C PRO A 198 13.68 6.49 13.40
N GLY A 199 13.33 5.47 12.62
CA GLY A 199 14.11 4.24 12.52
C GLY A 199 13.75 3.16 13.53
N ALA A 200 12.95 3.43 14.57
CA ALA A 200 12.56 2.41 15.56
C ALA A 200 11.91 1.17 14.92
N LEU A 201 11.12 1.36 13.86
CA LEU A 201 10.46 0.24 13.19
C LEU A 201 11.44 -0.57 12.33
N ASN A 202 12.28 0.10 11.54
CA ASN A 202 13.15 -0.56 10.57
C ASN A 202 14.48 -1.03 11.15
N ASP A 203 15.08 -0.22 12.02
CA ASP A 203 16.43 -0.41 12.51
C ASP A 203 16.44 -1.15 13.87
N GLU A 204 15.34 -1.16 14.62
CA GLU A 204 15.26 -1.85 15.93
C GLU A 204 14.28 -3.03 15.89
N PHE A 205 13.00 -2.76 15.60
CA PHE A 205 11.95 -3.78 15.66
C PHE A 205 12.17 -4.89 14.64
N LYS A 206 12.49 -4.57 13.38
CA LYS A 206 12.78 -5.59 12.36
C LYS A 206 14.00 -6.43 12.69
N ILE A 207 15.06 -5.82 13.23
CA ILE A 207 16.26 -6.55 13.65
C ILE A 207 15.89 -7.53 14.76
N ALA A 208 15.20 -7.05 15.81
CA ALA A 208 14.76 -7.90 16.92
C ALA A 208 13.87 -9.06 16.44
N LEU A 209 12.88 -8.81 15.57
CA LEU A 209 12.05 -9.87 14.99
C LEU A 209 12.87 -10.92 14.24
N THR A 210 13.84 -10.47 13.45
CA THR A 210 14.74 -11.38 12.71
C THR A 210 15.60 -12.22 13.66
N GLU A 211 16.06 -11.64 14.77
CA GLU A 211 16.81 -12.37 15.80
C GLU A 211 15.94 -13.40 16.53
N TYR A 212 14.70 -13.05 16.85
CA TYR A 212 13.75 -13.98 17.46
C TYR A 212 13.39 -15.14 16.53
N GLU A 213 13.24 -14.88 15.25
CA GLU A 213 12.95 -15.93 14.26
C GLU A 213 14.10 -16.95 14.17
N LYS A 214 15.36 -16.50 14.27
CA LYS A 214 16.55 -17.40 14.31
C LYS A 214 16.54 -18.37 15.48
N ILE A 215 15.91 -18.01 16.59
CA ILE A 215 15.75 -18.87 17.77
C ILE A 215 14.36 -19.52 17.85
N SER A 216 13.68 -19.65 16.70
CA SER A 216 12.37 -20.32 16.54
C SER A 216 11.18 -19.63 17.19
N PHE A 217 11.26 -18.32 17.45
CA PHE A 217 10.10 -17.51 17.85
C PHE A 217 9.55 -16.70 16.68
N ASP A 218 8.32 -17.00 16.27
CA ASP A 218 7.57 -16.24 15.27
C ASP A 218 6.70 -15.18 15.98
N PHE A 219 7.26 -14.00 16.18
CA PHE A 219 6.56 -12.86 16.76
C PHE A 219 6.12 -11.86 15.69
N SER A 220 4.98 -11.21 15.92
CA SER A 220 4.53 -10.12 15.06
C SER A 220 5.07 -8.76 15.52
N PRO A 221 5.21 -7.76 14.63
CA PRO A 221 5.53 -6.38 15.02
C PRO A 221 4.54 -5.81 16.05
N SER A 222 3.27 -6.21 15.97
CA SER A 222 2.24 -5.83 16.94
C SER A 222 2.49 -6.38 18.35
N PHE A 223 3.13 -7.55 18.46
CA PHE A 223 3.52 -8.14 19.74
C PHE A 223 4.66 -7.32 20.36
N LEU A 224 5.73 -7.03 19.61
CA LEU A 224 6.83 -6.19 20.11
C LEU A 224 6.34 -4.80 20.50
N MET A 225 5.45 -4.19 19.72
CA MET A 225 4.86 -2.91 20.08
C MET A 225 4.11 -2.99 21.40
N ARG A 226 3.41 -4.10 21.67
CA ARG A 226 2.72 -4.30 22.94
C ARG A 226 3.69 -4.47 24.10
N CYS A 227 4.79 -5.21 23.92
CA CYS A 227 5.85 -5.31 24.91
C CYS A 227 6.48 -3.93 25.22
N PHE A 228 6.75 -3.14 24.18
CA PHE A 228 7.25 -1.77 24.34
C PHE A 228 6.30 -0.89 25.17
N VAL A 229 4.99 -0.95 24.91
CA VAL A 229 3.99 -0.20 25.70
C VAL A 229 3.97 -0.66 27.16
N VAL A 230 4.01 -1.98 27.40
CA VAL A 230 4.02 -2.54 28.77
C VAL A 230 5.26 -2.07 29.53
N ILE A 231 6.45 -2.15 28.92
CA ILE A 231 7.70 -1.72 29.55
C ILE A 231 7.71 -0.21 29.81
N GLY A 232 7.16 0.58 28.88
CA GLY A 232 7.21 2.04 28.99
C GLY A 232 6.08 2.69 29.79
N THR A 233 4.96 1.98 30.02
CA THR A 233 3.78 2.55 30.70
C THR A 233 3.26 1.71 31.86
N ASP A 234 3.85 0.54 32.12
CA ASP A 234 3.30 -0.50 33.01
C ASP A 234 1.86 -0.93 32.66
N GLN A 235 1.42 -0.67 31.42
CA GLN A 235 0.08 -0.96 30.92
C GLN A 235 0.13 -1.62 29.54
N SER A 236 -0.81 -2.51 29.24
CA SER A 236 -0.87 -3.22 27.95
C SER A 236 -1.67 -2.49 26.86
N SER A 237 -2.31 -1.37 27.23
CA SER A 237 -3.20 -0.59 26.36
C SER A 237 -2.42 0.40 25.52
N PHE A 238 -2.51 0.33 24.19
CA PHE A 238 -1.87 1.32 23.31
C PHE A 238 -2.33 2.77 23.52
N LYS A 239 -3.44 3.01 24.24
CA LYS A 239 -3.89 4.37 24.59
C LYS A 239 -2.97 5.07 25.59
N THR A 240 -2.21 4.31 26.39
CA THR A 240 -1.25 4.89 27.34
C THR A 240 0.03 5.36 26.67
N LEU A 241 0.21 5.09 25.37
CA LEU A 241 1.40 5.57 24.65
C LEU A 241 1.51 7.10 24.64
N ASP A 242 0.38 7.81 24.72
CA ASP A 242 0.38 9.29 24.77
C ASP A 242 0.94 9.82 26.09
N THR A 243 0.80 9.10 27.20
CA THR A 243 1.41 9.51 28.49
C THR A 243 2.93 9.40 28.42
N LEU A 244 3.44 8.31 27.83
CA LEU A 244 4.87 8.09 27.54
C LEU A 244 5.52 9.28 26.80
N TRP A 245 4.87 9.78 25.75
CA TRP A 245 5.42 10.88 24.95
C TRP A 245 5.30 12.24 25.62
N ASN A 246 4.22 12.49 26.33
CA ASN A 246 4.01 13.74 27.07
C ASN A 246 4.97 13.86 28.28
N GLU A 247 5.28 12.73 28.94
CA GLU A 247 6.27 12.69 30.03
C GLU A 247 7.69 12.99 29.52
N ARG A 248 8.10 12.44 28.37
CA ARG A 248 9.39 12.78 27.75
C ARG A 248 9.49 14.26 27.36
N LYS A 249 8.44 14.86 26.77
CA LYS A 249 8.42 16.31 26.48
C LYS A 249 8.66 17.15 27.74
N THR A 250 8.09 16.74 28.87
CA THR A 250 8.28 17.42 30.17
C THR A 250 9.71 17.32 30.68
N ILE A 251 10.35 16.15 30.53
CA ILE A 251 11.75 15.93 30.91
C ILE A 251 12.70 16.80 30.07
N TYR A 252 12.55 16.84 28.73
CA TYR A 252 13.37 17.71 27.87
C TYR A 252 13.16 19.21 28.15
N LEU A 253 11.93 19.65 28.45
CA LEU A 253 11.64 21.04 28.84
C LEU A 253 12.24 21.42 30.20
N GLN A 254 12.31 20.47 31.15
CA GLN A 254 12.97 20.68 32.44
C GLN A 254 14.50 20.76 32.31
N PHE A 255 15.11 19.94 31.44
CA PHE A 255 16.54 20.02 31.15
C PHE A 255 16.92 21.29 30.37
N GLY A 256 16.08 21.74 29.42
CA GLY A 256 16.28 23.01 28.69
C GLY A 256 16.16 24.26 29.57
N LYS A 257 15.30 24.24 30.61
CA LYS A 257 15.22 25.34 31.60
C LYS A 257 16.41 25.37 32.56
N LYS A 258 16.97 24.21 32.94
CA LYS A 258 18.17 24.16 33.80
C LYS A 258 19.41 24.74 33.11
N GLN A 259 19.57 24.57 31.80
CA GLN A 259 20.71 25.15 31.08
C GLN A 259 20.62 26.67 30.89
N LYS A 260 19.41 27.24 30.71
CA LYS A 260 19.25 28.71 30.61
C LYS A 260 19.49 29.46 31.93
N ASN A 261 19.26 28.84 33.08
CA ASN A 261 19.50 29.47 34.39
C ASN A 261 20.97 29.42 34.85
N GLN A 262 21.84 28.65 34.19
CA GLN A 262 23.28 28.65 34.47
C GLN A 262 24.08 29.63 33.61
N SER A 263 23.47 30.21 32.56
CA SER A 263 24.10 31.19 31.66
C SER A 263 23.78 32.66 31.98
N VAL A 264 23.17 32.96 33.13
CA VAL A 264 22.84 34.34 33.57
C VAL A 264 23.62 34.75 34.83
N GLN A 265 24.51 33.89 35.34
CA GLN A 265 25.49 34.25 36.36
C GLN A 265 26.89 33.88 35.87
N ARG A 266 27.43 34.69 34.96
CA ARG A 266 28.86 34.86 34.70
C ARG A 266 29.07 36.11 33.86
#